data_AF-G0H9T6-F1
#
_entry.id   AF-G0H9T6-F1
#
_cell.length_a   1.000
_cell.length_b   1.000
_cell.length_c   1.000
_cell.angle_alpha   90.00
_cell.angle_beta   90.00
_cell.angle_gamma   90.00
#
_symmetry.space_group_name_H-M   'P 1'
#
loop_
_entity.id
_entity.type
_entity.pdbx_description
1 polymer ?
#
loop_
_entity_poly.entity_id
_entity_poly.type
_entity_poly.pdbx_seq_one_letter_code
_entity_poly.pdbx_strand_id
1 'polypeptide(L)'
;MRRIPTAPGCCAGSPRSTEEFHRHPDIDRNLTDWADHLDCTIGDLTDALGLVGTDSVRRWASTVRMTMARHLLASGIPVGAVARHLGYSGTASFSHVFRRAHGVSPRAWHGYV
;
A
#
# COMPACT_ATOMS: atom_id res chain seq x y z
N MET A 1 1.54 18.21 26.36
CA MET A 1 1.47 16.84 26.92
C MET A 1 1.67 15.84 25.78
N ARG A 2 2.93 15.50 25.45
CA ARG A 2 3.25 14.47 24.47
C ARG A 2 3.42 13.17 25.24
N ARG A 3 2.49 12.21 25.09
CA ARG A 3 2.75 10.86 25.58
C ARG A 3 3.82 10.28 24.68
N ILE A 4 4.97 9.97 25.26
CA ILE A 4 5.95 9.05 24.67
C ILE A 4 5.49 7.66 25.16
N PRO A 5 4.95 6.78 24.32
CA PRO A 5 4.65 5.42 24.75
C PRO A 5 5.90 4.55 24.62
N THR A 6 6.13 3.79 25.67
CA THR A 6 7.15 2.79 25.94
C THR A 6 7.04 1.56 25.05
N ALA A 7 8.19 1.08 24.54
CA ALA A 7 8.33 -0.19 23.84
C ALA A 7 8.01 -1.40 24.76
N PRO A 8 7.51 -2.49 24.18
CA PRO A 8 8.37 -3.65 24.01
C PRO A 8 8.23 -4.24 22.59
N GLY A 9 9.26 -4.11 21.77
CA GLY A 9 9.32 -4.72 20.44
C GLY A 9 9.77 -3.74 19.36
N CYS A 10 10.98 -3.92 18.87
CA CYS A 10 11.61 -3.08 17.86
C CYS A 10 10.86 -3.11 16.52
N CYS A 11 9.92 -2.20 16.24
CA CYS A 11 9.40 -1.98 14.86
C CYS A 11 9.02 -0.53 14.51
N ALA A 12 8.83 0.36 15.50
CA ALA A 12 8.47 1.76 15.26
C ALA A 12 9.65 2.55 14.67
N GLY A 13 9.73 2.61 13.34
CA GLY A 13 10.66 3.47 12.61
C GLY A 13 11.47 2.81 11.50
N SER A 14 11.18 1.56 11.13
CA SER A 14 11.86 0.95 9.99
C SER A 14 11.12 1.25 8.68
N PRO A 15 11.80 1.75 7.62
CA PRO A 15 11.25 1.75 6.25
C PRO A 15 10.92 0.33 5.73
N ARG A 16 11.18 -0.72 6.51
CA ARG A 16 10.80 -2.09 6.18
C ARG A 16 9.30 -2.32 6.15
N SER A 17 8.46 -1.58 6.86
CA SER A 17 6.99 -1.80 6.77
C SER A 17 6.47 -1.48 5.37
N THR A 18 6.97 -0.42 4.73
CA THR A 18 6.74 -0.16 3.31
C THR A 18 7.33 -1.26 2.42
N GLU A 19 8.54 -1.74 2.73
CA GLU A 19 9.22 -2.76 1.94
C GLU A 19 8.55 -4.15 2.00
N GLU A 20 8.02 -4.54 3.15
CA GLU A 20 7.29 -5.79 3.31
C GLU A 20 5.92 -5.72 2.64
N PHE A 21 5.27 -4.54 2.70
CA PHE A 21 4.07 -4.29 1.91
C PHE A 21 4.33 -4.33 0.39
N HIS A 22 5.54 -3.92 -0.05
CA HIS A 22 5.97 -4.09 -1.42
C HIS A 22 6.16 -5.57 -1.82
N ARG A 23 6.44 -6.47 -0.86
CA ARG A 23 6.51 -7.93 -1.13
C ARG A 23 5.13 -8.58 -1.22
N HIS A 24 4.12 -8.05 -0.51
CA HIS A 24 2.78 -8.64 -0.43
C HIS A 24 1.64 -7.64 -0.72
N PRO A 25 1.56 -7.09 -1.95
CA PRO A 25 0.53 -6.11 -2.30
C PRO A 25 -0.88 -6.73 -2.38
N ASP A 26 -1.03 -8.05 -2.44
CA ASP A 26 -2.30 -8.76 -2.64
C ASP A 26 -3.19 -8.86 -1.39
N ILE A 27 -2.66 -8.47 -0.24
CA ILE A 27 -3.28 -8.72 1.05
C ILE A 27 -4.20 -7.54 1.46
N ASP A 28 -5.51 -7.65 1.30
CA ASP A 28 -6.50 -6.66 1.82
C ASP A 28 -6.82 -6.92 3.30
N ARG A 29 -5.77 -6.95 4.14
CA ARG A 29 -5.85 -7.15 5.59
C ARG A 29 -6.38 -5.91 6.30
N ASN A 30 -7.15 -6.13 7.37
CA ASN A 30 -7.59 -5.05 8.26
C ASN A 30 -6.43 -4.56 9.16
N LEU A 31 -6.66 -3.52 9.96
CA LEU A 31 -5.62 -2.92 10.82
C LEU A 31 -5.01 -3.93 11.81
N THR A 32 -5.86 -4.80 12.39
CA THR A 32 -5.46 -5.85 13.32
C THR A 32 -4.64 -6.91 12.61
N ASP A 33 -5.07 -7.36 11.43
CA ASP A 33 -4.33 -8.39 10.70
C ASP A 33 -2.95 -7.90 10.22
N TRP A 34 -2.81 -6.60 9.95
CA TRP A 34 -1.51 -5.98 9.62
C TRP A 34 -0.63 -5.81 10.85
N ALA A 35 -1.22 -5.43 11.98
CA ALA A 35 -0.53 -5.39 13.26
C ALA A 35 0.04 -6.77 13.61
N ASP A 36 -0.78 -7.82 13.48
CA ASP A 36 -0.38 -9.21 13.72
C ASP A 36 0.68 -9.70 12.73
N HIS A 37 0.60 -9.31 11.45
CA HIS A 37 1.58 -9.75 10.44
C HIS A 37 2.95 -9.05 10.57
N LEU A 38 2.96 -7.81 11.04
CA LEU A 38 4.16 -7.00 11.22
C LEU A 38 4.72 -7.11 12.66
N ASP A 39 4.18 -8.01 13.48
CA ASP A 39 4.49 -8.15 14.92
C ASP A 39 4.48 -6.79 15.65
N CYS A 40 3.50 -5.94 15.35
CA CYS A 40 3.38 -4.59 15.90
C CYS A 40 2.00 -4.33 16.51
N THR A 41 1.87 -3.28 17.33
CA THR A 41 0.57 -2.91 17.91
C THR A 41 -0.22 -2.03 16.93
N ILE A 42 -1.56 -2.11 16.98
CA ILE A 42 -2.46 -1.19 16.26
C ILE A 42 -2.11 0.29 16.52
N GLY A 43 -1.68 0.63 17.74
CA GLY A 43 -1.21 1.98 18.09
C GLY A 43 0.02 2.41 17.29
N ASP A 44 1.05 1.57 17.25
CA ASP A 44 2.28 1.83 16.48
C ASP A 44 1.98 1.96 14.98
N LEU A 45 1.09 1.11 14.47
CA LEU A 45 0.63 1.18 13.08
C LEU A 45 -0.14 2.48 12.81
N THR A 46 -1.01 2.91 13.72
CA THR A 46 -1.76 4.17 13.59
C THR A 46 -0.83 5.38 13.62
N ASP A 47 0.15 5.39 14.51
CA ASP A 47 1.17 6.44 14.59
C ASP A 47 2.03 6.48 13.32
N ALA A 48 2.45 5.32 12.81
CA ALA A 48 3.20 5.22 11.55
C ALA A 48 2.39 5.72 10.35
N LEU A 49 1.09 5.41 10.29
CA LEU A 49 0.19 5.93 9.24
C LEU A 49 0.02 7.45 9.37
N GLY A 50 -0.06 7.96 10.60
CA GLY A 50 -0.11 9.39 10.88
C GLY A 50 1.12 10.15 10.36
N LEU A 51 2.31 9.56 10.45
CA LEU A 51 3.54 10.11 9.86
C LEU A 51 3.49 10.17 8.32
N VAL A 52 2.79 9.23 7.70
CA VAL A 52 2.55 9.19 6.23
C VAL A 52 1.37 10.08 5.82
N GLY A 53 0.64 10.65 6.78
CA GLY A 53 -0.50 11.53 6.54
C GLY A 53 -1.82 10.81 6.24
N THR A 54 -1.98 9.57 6.72
CA THR A 54 -3.19 8.79 6.55
C THR A 54 -3.65 8.17 7.87
N ASP A 55 -4.96 8.04 8.00
CA ASP A 55 -5.70 7.50 9.15
C ASP A 55 -6.19 6.06 8.90
N SER A 56 -5.96 5.52 7.71
CA SER A 56 -6.55 4.26 7.28
C SER A 56 -5.53 3.39 6.56
N VAL A 57 -5.27 2.20 7.09
CA VAL A 57 -4.43 1.18 6.43
C VAL A 57 -4.93 0.88 5.03
N ARG A 58 -6.25 0.81 4.82
CA ARG A 58 -6.81 0.52 3.50
C ARG A 58 -6.49 1.63 2.50
N ARG A 59 -6.55 2.89 2.95
CA ARG A 59 -6.18 4.06 2.13
C ARG A 59 -4.67 4.05 1.84
N TRP A 60 -3.84 3.83 2.87
CA TRP A 60 -2.40 3.71 2.74
C TRP A 60 -1.97 2.58 1.79
N ALA A 61 -2.49 1.37 2.01
CA ALA A 61 -2.30 0.19 1.17
C ALA A 61 -2.68 0.47 -0.28
N SER A 62 -3.82 1.14 -0.49
CA SER A 62 -4.24 1.57 -1.83
C SER A 62 -3.23 2.54 -2.44
N THR A 63 -2.73 3.52 -1.70
CA THR A 63 -1.69 4.46 -2.17
C THR A 63 -0.39 3.75 -2.53
N VAL A 64 0.06 2.80 -1.72
CA VAL A 64 1.27 2.00 -1.99
C VAL A 64 1.08 1.14 -3.24
N ARG A 65 -0.04 0.40 -3.34
CA ARG A 65 -0.41 -0.40 -4.53
C ARG A 65 -0.44 0.44 -5.80
N MET A 66 -1.03 1.64 -5.73
CA MET A 66 -1.13 2.54 -6.88
C MET A 66 0.23 3.12 -7.28
N THR A 67 1.09 3.42 -6.31
CA THR A 67 2.48 3.81 -6.59
C THR A 67 3.24 2.68 -7.29
N MET A 68 3.17 1.45 -6.78
CA MET A 68 3.76 0.28 -7.44
C MET A 68 3.18 0.04 -8.84
N ALA A 69 1.85 0.16 -8.98
CA ALA A 69 1.18 0.03 -10.26
C ALA A 69 1.75 0.99 -11.30
N ARG A 70 1.99 2.25 -10.93
CA ARG A 70 2.63 3.22 -11.83
C ARG A 70 4.03 2.78 -12.25
N HIS A 71 4.85 2.28 -11.34
CA HIS A 71 6.19 1.78 -11.65
C HIS A 71 6.14 0.57 -12.58
N LEU A 72 5.25 -0.39 -12.32
CA LEU A 72 5.09 -1.58 -13.14
C LEU A 72 4.56 -1.24 -14.54
N LEU A 73 3.58 -0.33 -14.64
CA LEU A 73 3.07 0.14 -15.93
C LEU A 73 4.12 0.94 -16.70
N ALA A 74 4.93 1.77 -16.03
CA ALA A 74 6.04 2.48 -16.65
C ALA A 74 7.14 1.52 -17.15
N SER A 75 7.32 0.37 -16.50
CA SER A 75 8.22 -0.69 -16.99
C SER A 75 7.68 -1.48 -18.20
N GLY A 76 6.49 -1.13 -18.70
CA GLY A 76 5.88 -1.76 -19.88
C GLY A 76 5.12 -3.05 -19.58
N ILE A 77 4.90 -3.40 -18.31
CA ILE A 77 4.16 -4.60 -17.92
C ILE A 77 2.68 -4.42 -18.29
N PRO A 78 2.03 -5.41 -18.93
CA PRO A 78 0.63 -5.31 -19.30
C PRO A 78 -0.28 -5.20 -18.07
N VAL A 79 -1.32 -4.37 -18.17
CA VAL A 79 -2.30 -4.09 -17.10
C VAL A 79 -2.84 -5.36 -16.43
N GLY A 80 -3.06 -6.45 -17.18
CA GLY A 80 -3.51 -7.73 -16.63
C GLY A 80 -2.49 -8.42 -15.74
N ALA A 81 -1.21 -8.36 -16.09
CA ALA A 81 -0.15 -8.88 -15.24
C ALA A 81 0.03 -8.01 -13.98
N VAL A 82 -0.05 -6.68 -14.11
CA VAL A 82 -0.01 -5.76 -12.96
C VAL A 82 -1.17 -6.01 -12.00
N ALA A 83 -2.40 -6.15 -12.51
CA ALA A 83 -3.57 -6.45 -11.68
C ALA A 83 -3.40 -7.74 -10.88
N ARG A 84 -2.95 -8.81 -11.54
CA ARG A 84 -2.69 -10.11 -10.88
C ARG A 84 -1.55 -10.03 -9.86
N HIS A 85 -0.49 -9.28 -10.17
CA HIS A 85 0.65 -9.10 -9.27
C HIS A 85 0.26 -8.33 -7.99
N LEU A 86 -0.67 -7.38 -8.11
CA LEU A 86 -1.20 -6.61 -6.98
C LEU A 86 -2.37 -7.31 -6.27
N GLY A 87 -2.71 -8.54 -6.64
CA GLY A 87 -3.79 -9.32 -6.02
C GLY A 87 -5.22 -8.91 -6.41
N TYR A 88 -5.40 -8.12 -7.46
CA TYR A 88 -6.75 -7.83 -7.95
C TYR A 88 -7.33 -9.04 -8.71
N SER A 89 -8.60 -9.33 -8.44
CA SER A 89 -9.35 -10.40 -9.11
C SER A 89 -9.47 -10.22 -10.63
N GLY A 90 -9.28 -9.01 -11.14
CA GLY A 90 -9.28 -8.74 -12.56
C GLY A 90 -8.84 -7.32 -12.92
N THR A 91 -8.58 -7.13 -14.22
CA THR A 91 -8.20 -5.84 -14.81
C THR A 91 -9.25 -4.77 -14.62
N ALA A 92 -10.54 -5.13 -14.61
CA ALA A 92 -11.64 -4.18 -14.44
C ALA A 92 -11.64 -3.53 -13.04
N SER A 93 -11.52 -4.33 -11.99
CA SER A 93 -11.43 -3.85 -10.60
C SER A 93 -10.20 -2.96 -10.41
N PHE A 94 -9.05 -3.41 -10.90
CA PHE A 94 -7.82 -2.62 -10.88
C PHE A 94 -7.99 -1.30 -11.64
N SER A 95 -8.54 -1.33 -12.86
CA SER A 95 -8.72 -0.13 -13.68
C SER A 95 -9.65 0.89 -13.04
N HIS A 96 -10.69 0.42 -12.32
CA HIS A 96 -11.57 1.31 -11.57
C HIS A 96 -10.81 2.04 -10.45
N VAL A 97 -10.06 1.30 -9.64
CA VAL A 97 -9.29 1.87 -8.52
C VAL A 97 -8.18 2.79 -9.03
N PHE A 98 -7.45 2.37 -10.07
CA PHE A 98 -6.38 3.15 -10.68
C PHE A 98 -6.90 4.46 -11.27
N ARG A 99 -8.02 4.41 -12.00
CA ARG A 99 -8.65 5.62 -12.55
C ARG A 99 -9.15 6.56 -11.46
N ARG A 100 -9.66 6.03 -10.33
CA ARG A 100 -10.06 6.85 -9.19
C ARG A 100 -8.86 7.54 -8.52
N ALA A 101 -7.72 6.87 -8.45
CA ALA A 101 -6.51 7.39 -7.83
C ALA A 101 -5.74 8.37 -8.73
N HIS A 102 -5.67 8.11 -10.04
CA HIS A 102 -4.81 8.86 -10.98
C HIS A 102 -5.57 9.60 -12.08
N GLY A 103 -6.90 9.50 -12.13
CA GLY A 103 -7.75 10.14 -13.13
C GLY A 103 -7.73 9.50 -14.52
N VAL A 104 -6.71 8.71 -14.86
CA VAL A 104 -6.54 8.08 -16.17
C VAL A 104 -6.62 6.56 -16.09
N SER A 105 -6.96 5.91 -17.21
CA SER A 105 -6.97 4.45 -17.26
C SER A 105 -5.54 3.91 -17.26
N PRO A 106 -5.28 2.76 -16.61
CA PRO A 106 -3.94 2.17 -16.60
C PRO A 106 -3.46 1.75 -18.00
N ARG A 107 -4.37 1.54 -18.96
CA ARG A 107 -4.02 1.27 -20.37
C ARG A 107 -3.55 2.52 -21.12
N ALA A 108 -4.00 3.70 -20.70
CA ALA A 108 -3.54 4.99 -21.23
C ALA A 108 -2.30 5.51 -20.47
N TRP A 109 -1.95 4.88 -19.34
CA TRP A 109 -0.77 5.21 -18.57
C TRP A 109 0.47 4.61 -19.23
N HIS A 110 1.18 5.43 -20.00
CA HIS A 110 2.42 5.03 -20.69
C HIS A 110 3.69 5.54 -20.02
N GLY A 111 3.58 6.13 -18.81
CA GLY A 111 4.72 6.79 -18.17
C GLY A 111 5.13 8.02 -18.98
N TYR A 112 4.52 9.17 -18.70
CA TYR A 112 5.17 10.42 -19.10
C TYR A 112 6.45 10.52 -18.25
N VAL A 113 7.58 10.29 -18.93
CA VAL A 113 8.94 10.52 -18.45
C VAL A 113 9.13 12.02 -18.22
#